data_AF-A0AAE0YZV0-F1
#
_entry.id   AF-A0AAE0YZV0-F1
#
_cell.length_a   1.000
_cell.length_b   1.000
_cell.length_c   1.000
_cell.angle_alpha   90.00
_cell.angle_beta   90.00
_cell.angle_gamma   90.00
#
_symmetry.space_group_name_H-M   'P 1'
#
loop_
_entity.id
_entity.type
_entity.pdbx_description
1 polymer ?
#
loop_
_entity_poly.entity_id
_entity_poly.type
_entity_poly.pdbx_seq_one_letter_code
_entity_poly.pdbx_strand_id
1 'polypeptide(L)'
;MSNTITRSLSKSNSGEDPRSTPSPHSEALDPKKTTGQEGKAQDAKTNGANDSDSQDTPPEFCGTCANECRDDENSLQCELCDTWFHTTCEKIDDATYQILRRDADKPCALLHYYCSKSCNKAASRLLGGILKLETEVDQLKTKVGEVDEKITNIQDGEFTDKMIDAVRSITRDQNKEIKTIVEKKTMEQRDVSKEMVLEIVKEEKRKMERELEERMKRKTNLIIFSLEEDTTEKEAGKKKDLEGIEDILREIKVSHKPIDTRRLGNLPTKNQAAVIEMGKGKRTRPLRLTFASEAARDETLRSFHRTRK
;
A
#
# COMPACT_ATOMS: atom_id res chain seq x y z
N MET A 1 53.69 -19.79 -3.68
CA MET A 1 52.86 -18.91 -2.81
C MET A 1 52.71 -17.58 -3.52
N SER A 2 51.53 -16.97 -3.40
CA SER A 2 51.07 -15.74 -4.11
C SER A 2 50.36 -15.99 -5.45
N ASN A 3 49.06 -16.27 -5.36
CA ASN A 3 48.13 -16.11 -6.48
C ASN A 3 47.40 -14.78 -6.31
N THR A 4 47.80 -13.79 -7.10
CA THR A 4 47.14 -12.51 -7.27
C THR A 4 45.95 -12.69 -8.20
N ILE A 5 44.73 -12.65 -7.66
CA ILE A 5 43.50 -12.64 -8.45
C ILE A 5 43.09 -11.19 -8.67
N THR A 6 43.37 -10.69 -9.86
CA THR A 6 42.75 -9.50 -10.43
C THR A 6 41.29 -9.80 -10.77
N ARG A 7 40.35 -9.07 -10.16
CA ARG A 7 38.95 -9.03 -10.61
C ARG A 7 38.53 -7.58 -10.81
N SER A 8 38.71 -7.13 -12.04
CA SER A 8 38.03 -6.00 -12.65
C SER A 8 36.54 -6.31 -12.79
N LEU A 9 35.68 -5.50 -12.15
CA LEU A 9 34.27 -5.42 -12.52
C LEU A 9 33.89 -3.98 -12.82
N SER A 10 33.53 -3.84 -14.08
CA SER A 10 32.99 -2.74 -14.84
C SER A 10 31.58 -2.32 -14.41
N LYS A 11 31.37 -1.00 -14.44
CA LYS A 11 30.17 -0.27 -14.91
C LYS A 11 28.81 -0.85 -14.56
N SER A 12 28.20 -0.30 -13.51
CA SER A 12 26.74 -0.26 -13.35
C SER A 12 26.19 1.08 -13.85
N ASN A 13 25.41 0.93 -14.91
CA ASN A 13 24.43 1.82 -15.52
C ASN A 13 23.71 2.74 -14.52
N SER A 14 23.83 4.06 -14.70
CA SER A 14 22.95 5.07 -14.10
C SER A 14 21.65 5.12 -14.92
N GLY A 15 20.66 4.33 -14.50
CA GLY A 15 19.29 4.46 -14.97
C GLY A 15 18.61 5.59 -14.20
N GLU A 16 18.19 6.60 -14.95
CA GLU A 16 17.53 7.82 -14.49
C GLU A 16 16.16 7.51 -13.87
N ASP A 17 15.93 8.10 -12.69
CA ASP A 17 14.62 8.29 -12.08
C ASP A 17 13.75 9.24 -12.92
N PRO A 18 12.45 8.95 -13.08
CA PRO A 18 11.48 10.02 -13.20
C PRO A 18 10.26 9.74 -12.30
N ARG A 19 10.30 10.27 -11.08
CA ARG A 19 9.10 10.60 -10.28
C ARG A 19 9.53 11.60 -9.21
N SER A 20 9.71 12.86 -9.57
CA SER A 20 8.64 13.87 -9.47
C SER A 20 7.87 13.73 -8.15
N THR A 21 8.49 14.23 -7.11
CA THR A 21 7.84 14.84 -5.94
C THR A 21 6.85 15.93 -6.39
N PRO A 22 5.63 15.97 -5.85
CA PRO A 22 4.98 17.23 -5.57
C PRO A 22 5.28 17.60 -4.11
N SER A 23 6.06 18.67 -3.96
CA SER A 23 6.19 19.42 -2.71
C SER A 23 4.83 19.91 -2.20
N PRO A 24 4.70 20.16 -0.90
CA PRO A 24 3.43 20.39 -0.23
C PRO A 24 2.83 21.74 -0.60
N HIS A 25 1.55 21.73 -0.92
CA HIS A 25 0.72 22.92 -0.94
C HIS A 25 0.76 23.58 0.44
N SER A 26 1.28 24.79 0.44
CA SER A 26 1.24 25.74 1.53
C SER A 26 -0.18 26.29 1.59
N GLU A 27 -1.04 25.71 2.43
CA GLU A 27 -2.27 26.36 2.86
C GLU A 27 -1.92 27.40 3.93
N ALA A 28 -1.59 28.60 3.45
CA ALA A 28 -1.70 29.81 4.22
C ALA A 28 -3.19 30.23 4.20
N LEU A 29 -3.88 30.04 5.32
CA LEU A 29 -5.20 30.65 5.57
C LEU A 29 -5.23 31.30 6.95
N ASP A 30 -5.26 32.63 6.90
CA ASP A 30 -5.98 33.57 7.76
C ASP A 30 -5.66 33.63 9.27
N PRO A 31 -4.75 34.54 9.68
CA PRO A 31 -4.88 35.19 10.98
C PRO A 31 -6.05 36.17 10.93
N LYS A 32 -7.14 35.83 11.62
CA LYS A 32 -8.29 36.72 11.83
C LYS A 32 -7.83 38.07 12.35
N LYS A 33 -7.97 39.05 11.46
CA LYS A 33 -7.77 40.48 11.66
C LYS A 33 -9.05 41.10 12.22
N THR A 34 -8.87 42.00 13.19
CA THR A 34 -9.69 43.19 13.52
C THR A 34 -11.10 43.04 14.09
N THR A 35 -11.21 43.31 15.40
CA THR A 35 -12.04 44.40 15.94
C THR A 35 -11.34 44.82 17.24
N GLY A 36 -10.70 45.99 17.38
CA GLY A 36 -11.08 47.30 16.89
C GLY A 36 -11.96 48.02 17.91
N GLN A 37 -11.52 48.12 19.17
CA GLN A 37 -12.03 49.12 20.11
C GLN A 37 -10.96 50.19 20.32
N GLU A 38 -10.98 51.15 19.39
CA GLU A 38 -10.54 52.51 19.63
C GLU A 38 -11.49 53.14 20.66
N GLY A 39 -10.94 53.76 21.69
CA GLY A 39 -11.73 54.28 22.80
C GLY A 39 -10.96 55.23 23.69
N LYS A 40 -10.58 56.39 23.11
CA LYS A 40 -10.25 57.66 23.76
C LYS A 40 -8.87 57.78 24.44
N ALA A 41 -7.93 58.27 23.63
CA ALA A 41 -7.00 59.30 24.08
C ALA A 41 -7.81 60.52 24.58
N GLN A 42 -7.54 60.96 25.82
CA GLN A 42 -7.93 62.27 26.31
C GLN A 42 -6.67 63.14 26.35
N ASP A 43 -6.44 63.87 25.27
CA ASP A 43 -5.82 65.19 25.34
C ASP A 43 -6.89 66.16 25.83
N ALA A 44 -6.65 66.83 26.96
CA ALA A 44 -7.12 68.20 27.17
C ALA A 44 -6.55 68.84 28.45
N LYS A 45 -5.85 69.97 28.21
CA LYS A 45 -5.86 71.22 28.99
C LYS A 45 -5.00 71.32 30.25
N THR A 46 -3.78 71.77 30.00
CA THR A 46 -3.20 72.90 30.74
C THR A 46 -3.96 74.19 30.42
N ASN A 47 -4.50 74.81 31.47
CA ASN A 47 -4.87 76.23 31.68
C ASN A 47 -5.57 76.23 33.06
N GLY A 48 -5.01 76.76 34.13
CA GLY A 48 -4.77 78.19 34.33
C GLY A 48 -5.92 78.78 35.17
N ALA A 49 -5.58 79.13 36.41
CA ALA A 49 -6.29 80.02 37.35
C ALA A 49 -7.52 79.49 38.12
N ASN A 50 -7.37 79.53 39.46
CA ASN A 50 -8.35 79.84 40.51
C ASN A 50 -9.84 79.69 40.16
N ASP A 51 -10.48 78.66 40.70
CA ASP A 51 -11.61 78.89 41.60
C ASP A 51 -11.85 77.66 42.49
N SER A 52 -12.12 77.97 43.75
CA SER A 52 -12.30 77.06 44.87
C SER A 52 -13.71 76.46 44.80
N ASP A 53 -13.83 75.27 44.20
CA ASP A 53 -15.06 74.48 44.24
C ASP A 53 -14.75 73.13 44.88
N SER A 54 -14.97 73.08 46.19
CA SER A 54 -14.78 71.94 47.08
C SER A 54 -15.74 70.83 46.67
N GLN A 55 -15.33 69.99 45.72
CA GLN A 55 -15.98 68.70 45.52
C GLN A 55 -15.67 67.83 46.73
N ASP A 56 -16.67 67.64 47.59
CA ASP A 56 -16.65 66.72 48.73
C ASP A 56 -16.30 65.30 48.24
N THR A 57 -15.01 64.96 48.22
CA THR A 57 -14.56 63.58 48.14
C THR A 57 -15.07 62.86 49.39
N PRO A 58 -15.71 61.68 49.26
CA PRO A 58 -16.22 60.95 50.40
C PRO A 58 -15.12 60.74 51.45
N PRO A 59 -15.41 60.93 52.75
CA PRO A 59 -14.42 60.73 53.79
C PRO A 59 -13.90 59.29 53.76
N GLU A 60 -12.58 59.14 53.75
CA GLU A 60 -11.91 57.85 53.73
C GLU A 60 -11.73 57.35 55.16
N PHE A 61 -12.07 56.08 55.43
CA PHE A 61 -12.04 55.52 56.79
C PHE A 61 -10.95 54.46 56.93
N CYS A 62 -10.32 54.44 58.10
CA CYS A 62 -9.29 53.47 58.45
C CYS A 62 -9.87 52.05 58.55
N GLY A 63 -9.33 51.11 57.79
CA GLY A 63 -9.75 49.70 57.80
C GLY A 63 -9.50 48.95 59.13
N THR A 64 -8.82 49.59 60.10
CA THR A 64 -8.54 48.98 61.41
C THR A 64 -9.35 49.56 62.56
N CYS A 65 -9.44 50.89 62.68
CA CYS A 65 -10.18 51.55 63.77
C CYS A 65 -11.53 52.14 63.34
N ALA A 66 -11.85 52.14 62.04
CA ALA A 66 -13.04 52.74 61.44
C ALA A 66 -13.19 54.27 61.65
N ASN A 67 -12.15 54.95 62.12
CA ASN A 67 -12.09 56.41 62.18
C ASN A 67 -11.65 56.98 60.83
N GLU A 68 -12.03 58.23 60.55
CA GLU A 68 -11.64 58.97 59.34
C GLU A 68 -10.11 59.12 59.24
N CYS A 69 -9.54 58.87 58.07
CA CYS A 69 -8.14 59.13 57.73
C CYS A 69 -8.03 60.55 57.20
N ARG A 70 -7.64 61.49 58.06
CA ARG A 70 -7.55 62.90 57.71
C ARG A 70 -6.19 63.22 57.08
N ASP A 71 -6.13 64.28 56.27
CA ASP A 71 -4.88 64.71 55.60
C ASP A 71 -3.77 65.14 56.59
N ASP A 72 -4.14 65.53 57.82
CA ASP A 72 -3.20 65.88 58.90
C ASP A 72 -2.61 64.66 59.62
N GLU A 73 -3.16 63.47 59.37
CA GLU A 73 -2.70 62.21 59.96
C GLU A 73 -1.90 61.38 58.94
N ASN A 74 -0.81 60.76 59.40
CA ASN A 74 -0.06 59.83 58.56
C ASN A 74 -0.92 58.58 58.28
N SER A 75 -1.38 58.45 57.04
CA SER A 75 -2.18 57.32 56.56
C SER A 75 -1.62 56.77 55.25
N LEU A 76 -1.86 55.48 54.99
CA LEU A 76 -1.42 54.78 53.79
C LEU A 76 -2.58 53.98 53.21
N GLN A 77 -2.73 54.03 51.88
CA GLN A 77 -3.67 53.20 51.15
C GLN A 77 -3.04 51.85 50.81
N CYS A 78 -3.71 50.75 51.16
CA CYS A 78 -3.28 49.41 50.78
C CYS A 78 -3.49 49.20 49.28
N GLU A 79 -2.44 48.85 48.54
CA GLU A 79 -2.48 48.73 47.07
C GLU A 79 -3.27 47.52 46.55
N LEU A 80 -3.64 46.58 47.42
CA LEU A 80 -4.38 45.38 47.02
C LEU A 80 -5.89 45.50 47.29
N CYS A 81 -6.29 46.27 48.29
CA CYS A 81 -7.71 46.40 48.69
C CYS A 81 -8.20 47.84 48.73
N ASP A 82 -7.39 48.80 48.27
CA ASP A 82 -7.66 50.24 48.17
C ASP A 82 -8.17 50.88 49.46
N THR A 83 -7.95 50.24 50.60
CA THR A 83 -8.43 50.70 51.91
C THR A 83 -7.34 51.49 52.61
N TRP A 84 -7.70 52.62 53.23
CA TRP A 84 -6.79 53.46 53.99
C TRP A 84 -6.56 52.91 55.40
N PHE A 85 -5.36 53.10 55.92
CA PHE A 85 -4.98 52.72 57.27
C PHE A 85 -4.10 53.80 57.90
N HIS A 86 -4.39 54.18 59.14
CA HIS A 86 -3.46 54.98 59.93
C HIS A 86 -2.16 54.22 60.16
N THR A 87 -1.01 54.89 60.01
CA THR A 87 0.30 54.26 60.27
C THR A 87 0.39 53.73 61.70
N THR A 88 -0.22 54.43 62.66
CA THR A 88 -0.32 54.00 64.07
C THR A 88 -1.13 52.72 64.25
N CYS A 89 -2.23 52.55 63.51
CA CYS A 89 -3.06 51.35 63.55
C CYS A 89 -2.33 50.12 63.00
N GLU A 90 -1.46 50.33 62.01
CA GLU A 90 -0.66 49.28 61.36
C GLU A 90 0.75 49.15 61.96
N LYS A 91 1.05 49.93 63.01
CA LYS A 91 2.35 49.96 63.72
C LYS A 91 3.55 50.27 62.82
N ILE A 92 3.34 51.16 61.84
CA ILE A 92 4.39 51.68 60.95
C ILE A 92 4.96 52.93 61.60
N ASP A 93 6.27 52.96 61.82
CA ASP A 93 6.97 54.11 62.37
C ASP A 93 7.14 55.22 61.33
N ASP A 94 7.30 56.47 61.79
CA ASP A 94 7.38 57.63 60.91
C ASP A 94 8.53 57.53 59.91
N ALA A 95 9.66 56.92 60.28
CA ALA A 95 10.79 56.74 59.37
C ALA A 95 10.42 55.84 58.17
N THR A 96 9.76 54.71 58.43
CA THR A 96 9.26 53.81 57.37
C THR A 96 8.18 54.48 56.53
N TYR A 97 7.25 55.22 57.14
CA TYR A 97 6.24 55.98 56.41
C TYR A 97 6.87 57.00 55.44
N GLN A 98 7.86 57.77 55.88
CA GLN A 98 8.55 58.75 55.02
C GLN A 98 9.29 58.09 53.86
N ILE A 99 9.80 56.86 54.03
CA ILE A 99 10.42 56.08 52.96
C ILE A 99 9.37 55.66 51.93
N LEU A 100 8.24 55.08 52.38
CA LEU A 100 7.15 54.65 51.50
C LEU A 100 6.57 55.83 50.72
N ARG A 101 6.33 56.97 51.40
CA ARG A 101 5.81 58.19 50.76
C ARG A 101 6.75 58.73 49.69
N ARG A 102 8.05 58.83 49.98
CA ARG A 102 9.06 59.30 49.01
C ARG A 102 9.16 58.39 47.78
N ASP A 103 8.89 57.10 47.96
CA ASP A 103 8.96 56.12 46.88
C ASP A 103 7.68 56.10 46.02
N ALA A 104 6.52 56.35 46.62
CA ALA A 104 5.23 56.43 45.92
C ALA A 104 5.17 57.55 44.87
N ASP A 105 5.89 58.66 45.08
CA ASP A 105 5.96 59.77 44.11
C ASP A 105 6.78 59.45 42.85
N LYS A 106 7.48 58.30 42.81
CA LYS A 106 8.30 57.90 41.66
C LYS A 106 7.43 57.23 40.59
N PRO A 107 7.77 57.38 39.30
CA PRO A 107 7.05 56.73 38.21
C PRO A 107 7.10 55.19 38.28
N CYS A 108 8.10 54.64 38.96
CA CYS A 108 8.22 53.22 39.28
C CYS A 108 8.49 53.09 40.78
N ALA A 109 7.44 53.05 41.59
CA ALA A 109 7.56 52.72 43.01
C ALA A 109 8.17 51.31 43.15
N LEU A 110 9.20 51.20 43.99
CA LEU A 110 9.88 49.95 44.34
C LEU A 110 9.29 49.32 45.60
N LEU A 111 8.66 50.12 46.45
CA LEU A 111 8.07 49.70 47.71
C LEU A 111 6.56 49.78 47.62
N HIS A 112 5.92 48.63 47.84
CA HIS A 112 4.48 48.50 47.84
C HIS A 112 3.96 48.29 49.26
N TYR A 113 2.89 48.98 49.64
CA TYR A 113 2.27 48.79 50.94
C TYR A 113 1.04 47.88 50.86
N TYR A 114 1.05 46.82 51.67
CA TYR A 114 -0.08 45.91 51.87
C TYR A 114 -0.47 45.86 53.34
N CYS A 115 -1.77 45.97 53.63
CA CYS A 115 -2.26 45.93 55.01
C CYS A 115 -1.91 44.60 55.71
N SER A 116 -1.58 44.70 57.00
CA SER A 116 -1.07 43.56 57.78
C SER A 116 -2.11 42.46 58.00
N LYS A 117 -3.39 42.83 58.04
CA LYS A 117 -4.49 41.92 58.40
C LYS A 117 -4.82 40.89 57.32
N SER A 118 -4.88 41.30 56.05
CA SER A 118 -5.40 40.45 54.96
C SER A 118 -4.46 40.41 53.75
N CYS A 119 -4.00 41.56 53.28
CA CYS A 119 -3.32 41.67 51.99
C CYS A 119 -1.86 41.23 52.01
N ASN A 120 -1.08 41.58 53.05
CA ASN A 120 0.35 41.26 53.09
C ASN A 120 0.62 39.74 53.03
N LYS A 121 -0.20 38.94 53.72
CA LYS A 121 -0.09 37.48 53.67
C LYS A 121 -0.45 36.91 52.30
N ALA A 122 -1.44 37.49 51.63
CA ALA A 122 -1.84 37.08 50.27
C ALA A 122 -0.75 37.46 49.25
N ALA A 123 -0.26 38.69 49.29
CA ALA A 123 0.83 39.19 48.44
C ALA A 123 2.12 38.37 48.64
N SER A 124 2.51 38.08 49.88
CA SER A 124 3.68 37.25 50.19
C SER A 124 3.56 35.84 49.61
N ARG A 125 2.38 35.22 49.69
CA ARG A 125 2.11 33.90 49.09
C ARG A 125 2.16 33.94 47.57
N LEU A 126 1.60 34.98 46.97
CA LEU A 126 1.60 35.17 45.53
C LEU A 126 3.02 35.36 45.00
N LEU A 127 3.80 36.27 45.59
CA LEU A 127 5.20 36.50 45.23
C LEU A 127 6.05 35.23 45.42
N GLY A 128 5.88 34.52 46.52
CA GLY A 128 6.54 33.22 46.72
C GLY A 128 6.14 32.18 45.67
N GLY A 129 4.88 32.17 45.24
CA GLY A 129 4.40 31.33 44.15
C GLY A 129 5.02 31.70 42.80
N ILE A 130 5.14 32.99 42.49
CA ILE A 130 5.77 33.50 41.28
C ILE A 130 7.26 33.09 41.23
N LEU A 131 8.02 33.31 42.31
CA LEU A 131 9.43 32.90 42.39
C LEU A 131 9.62 31.39 42.20
N LYS A 132 8.70 30.59 42.74
CA LYS A 132 8.71 29.14 42.55
C LYS A 132 8.42 28.77 41.09
N LEU A 133 7.43 29.42 40.47
CA LEU A 133 7.11 29.21 39.06
C LEU A 133 8.27 29.62 38.14
N GLU A 134 8.94 30.73 38.40
CA GLU A 134 10.15 31.13 37.68
C GLU A 134 11.23 30.06 37.75
N THR A 135 11.46 29.52 38.95
CA THR A 135 12.42 28.42 39.15
C THR A 135 12.02 27.16 38.38
N GLU A 136 10.73 26.78 38.40
CA GLU A 136 10.22 25.63 37.65
C GLU A 136 10.32 25.85 36.13
N VAL A 137 10.06 27.06 35.64
CA VAL A 137 10.21 27.44 34.24
C VAL A 137 11.67 27.34 33.80
N ASP A 138 12.63 27.78 34.62
CA ASP A 138 14.06 27.69 34.28
C ASP A 138 14.57 26.24 34.28
N GLN A 139 14.09 25.40 35.20
CA GLN A 139 14.35 23.96 35.16
C GLN A 139 13.76 23.30 33.91
N LEU A 140 12.55 23.71 33.51
CA LEU A 140 11.91 23.19 32.31
C LEU A 140 12.68 23.62 31.05
N LYS A 141 13.10 24.88 30.94
CA LYS A 141 13.95 25.35 29.83
C LYS A 141 15.23 24.53 29.72
N THR A 142 15.87 24.22 30.83
CA THR A 142 17.07 23.36 30.85
C THR A 142 16.77 21.97 30.28
N LYS A 143 15.70 21.32 30.73
CA LYS A 143 15.30 20.00 30.24
C LYS A 143 14.90 20.00 28.76
N VAL A 144 14.25 21.06 28.29
CA VAL A 144 13.92 21.24 26.87
C VAL A 144 15.21 21.35 26.05
N GLY A 145 16.21 22.11 26.51
CA GLY A 145 17.52 22.18 25.87
C GLY A 145 18.22 20.82 25.77
N GLU A 146 18.19 20.01 26.83
CA GLU A 146 18.75 18.63 26.79
C GLU A 146 18.03 17.72 25.79
N VAL A 147 16.72 17.91 25.61
CA VAL A 147 15.93 17.14 24.63
C VAL A 147 16.25 17.60 23.22
N ASP A 148 16.34 18.91 22.99
CA ASP A 148 16.70 19.47 21.68
C ASP A 148 18.10 19.05 21.25
N GLU A 149 19.07 18.99 22.18
CA GLU A 149 20.41 18.46 21.92
C GLU A 149 20.35 16.98 21.51
N LYS A 150 19.59 16.14 22.23
CA LYS A 150 19.40 14.72 21.88
C LYS A 150 18.73 14.56 20.51
N ILE A 151 17.77 15.40 20.17
CA ILE A 151 17.10 15.38 18.87
C ILE A 151 18.10 15.75 17.76
N THR A 152 18.91 16.78 17.98
CA THR A 152 19.93 17.23 17.02
C THR A 152 20.96 16.13 16.79
N ASN A 153 21.47 15.50 17.84
CA ASN A 153 22.41 14.37 17.73
C ASN A 153 21.80 13.19 16.92
N ILE A 154 20.51 12.89 17.13
CA ILE A 154 19.82 11.86 16.33
C ILE A 154 19.69 12.28 14.86
N GLN A 155 19.37 13.54 14.57
CA GLN A 155 19.26 14.07 13.20
C GLN A 155 20.60 14.06 12.46
N ASP A 156 21.70 14.34 13.17
CA ASP A 156 23.07 14.30 12.64
C ASP A 156 23.61 12.86 12.49
N GLY A 157 22.81 11.85 12.87
CA GLY A 157 23.16 10.45 12.72
C GLY A 157 24.06 9.90 13.82
N GLU A 158 24.23 10.64 14.92
CA GLU A 158 24.85 10.13 16.15
C GLU A 158 23.87 9.21 16.89
N PHE A 159 23.73 8.00 16.36
CA PHE A 159 22.96 6.96 17.02
C PHE A 159 23.74 6.38 18.18
N THR A 160 23.08 6.25 19.34
CA THR A 160 23.66 5.50 20.46
C THR A 160 23.92 4.05 20.04
N ASP A 161 24.97 3.41 20.58
CA ASP A 161 25.30 2.00 20.31
C ASP A 161 24.10 1.08 20.54
N LYS A 162 23.24 1.39 21.53
CA LYS A 162 22.01 0.66 21.81
C LYS A 162 21.02 0.70 20.65
N MET A 163 20.86 1.87 20.00
CA MET A 163 20.01 2.01 18.83
C MET A 163 20.58 1.24 17.64
N ILE A 164 21.89 1.33 17.42
CA ILE A 164 22.59 0.58 16.36
C ILE A 164 22.42 -0.93 16.57
N ASP A 165 22.58 -1.41 17.79
CA ASP A 165 22.41 -2.83 18.12
C ASP A 165 20.96 -3.30 17.97
N ALA A 166 19.98 -2.47 18.33
CA ALA A 166 18.57 -2.75 18.08
C ALA A 166 18.25 -2.82 16.58
N VAL A 167 18.76 -1.88 15.77
CA VAL A 167 18.58 -1.92 14.31
C VAL A 167 19.26 -3.16 13.71
N ARG A 168 20.44 -3.52 14.20
CA ARG A 168 21.16 -4.75 13.77
C ARG A 168 20.42 -6.02 14.15
N SER A 169 19.76 -6.10 15.32
CA SER A 169 18.97 -7.27 15.70
C SER A 169 17.74 -7.41 14.82
N ILE A 170 17.01 -6.32 14.58
CA ILE A 170 15.85 -6.28 13.68
C ILE A 170 16.25 -6.73 12.27
N THR A 171 17.36 -6.19 11.74
CA THR A 171 17.87 -6.55 10.41
C THR A 171 18.24 -8.04 10.34
N ARG A 172 18.84 -8.59 11.40
CA ARG A 172 19.18 -10.02 11.46
C ARG A 172 17.94 -10.91 11.46
N ASP A 173 16.91 -10.53 12.20
CA ASP A 173 15.68 -11.33 12.30
C ASP A 173 14.85 -11.26 11.02
N GLN A 174 14.73 -10.08 10.40
CA GLN A 174 14.11 -9.94 9.08
C GLN A 174 14.84 -10.76 8.01
N ASN A 175 16.19 -10.77 8.01
CA ASN A 175 16.96 -11.56 7.06
C ASN A 175 16.75 -13.07 7.25
N LYS A 176 16.57 -13.55 8.49
CA LYS A 176 16.23 -14.95 8.74
C LYS A 176 14.84 -15.30 8.20
N GLU A 177 13.86 -14.43 8.41
CA GLU A 177 12.49 -14.63 7.92
C GLU A 177 12.41 -14.58 6.39
N ILE A 178 13.11 -13.63 5.75
CA ILE A 178 13.20 -13.56 4.29
C ILE A 178 13.82 -14.85 3.74
N LYS A 179 14.88 -15.35 4.38
CA LYS A 179 15.54 -16.59 3.95
C LYS A 179 14.60 -17.78 3.99
N THR A 180 13.83 -17.96 5.08
CA THR A 180 12.89 -19.08 5.20
C THR A 180 11.74 -18.99 4.19
N ILE A 181 11.23 -17.77 3.91
CA ILE A 181 10.19 -17.55 2.89
C ILE A 181 10.72 -17.90 1.49
N VAL A 182 11.94 -17.47 1.17
CA VAL A 182 12.57 -17.76 -0.13
C VAL A 182 12.80 -19.26 -0.31
N GLU A 183 13.29 -19.95 0.72
CA GLU A 183 13.47 -21.42 0.70
C GLU A 183 12.14 -22.15 0.52
N LYS A 184 11.08 -21.73 1.23
CA LYS A 184 9.74 -22.33 1.08
C LYS A 184 9.17 -22.13 -0.33
N LYS A 185 9.22 -20.90 -0.86
CA LYS A 185 8.71 -20.59 -2.20
C LYS A 185 9.49 -21.33 -3.30
N THR A 186 10.80 -21.48 -3.15
CA THR A 186 11.61 -22.24 -4.13
C THR A 186 11.33 -23.74 -4.10
N MET A 187 10.99 -24.32 -2.95
CA MET A 187 10.51 -25.70 -2.89
C MET A 187 9.14 -25.86 -3.56
N GLU A 188 8.16 -25.01 -3.23
CA GLU A 188 6.82 -25.05 -3.83
C GLU A 188 6.86 -24.89 -5.37
N GLN A 189 7.70 -23.98 -5.87
CA GLN A 189 7.85 -23.78 -7.31
C GLN A 189 8.47 -24.99 -8.03
N ARG A 190 9.39 -25.72 -7.37
CA ARG A 190 9.95 -26.97 -7.91
C ARG A 190 8.91 -28.07 -7.98
N ASP A 191 8.02 -28.17 -7.00
CA ASP A 191 6.99 -29.21 -6.97
C ASP A 191 5.91 -28.96 -8.03
N VAL A 192 5.47 -27.71 -8.20
CA VAL A 192 4.52 -27.34 -9.28
C VAL A 192 5.12 -27.60 -10.66
N SER A 193 6.41 -27.31 -10.86
CA SER A 193 7.08 -27.57 -12.15
C SER A 193 7.19 -29.05 -12.47
N LYS A 194 7.40 -29.92 -11.47
CA LYS A 194 7.47 -31.37 -11.70
C LYS A 194 6.11 -31.94 -12.09
N GLU A 195 5.05 -31.56 -11.38
CA GLU A 195 3.71 -32.07 -11.64
C GLU A 195 3.21 -31.68 -13.05
N MET A 196 3.44 -30.42 -13.46
CA MET A 196 3.08 -29.94 -14.79
C MET A 196 3.82 -30.70 -15.90
N VAL A 197 5.12 -30.97 -15.73
CA VAL A 197 5.92 -31.74 -16.70
C VAL A 197 5.43 -33.18 -16.78
N LEU A 198 5.13 -33.81 -15.64
CA LEU A 198 4.60 -35.18 -15.61
C LEU A 198 3.25 -35.28 -16.35
N GLU A 199 2.38 -34.28 -16.22
CA GLU A 199 1.09 -34.30 -16.89
C GLU A 199 1.22 -34.13 -18.41
N ILE A 200 2.12 -33.25 -18.88
CA ILE A 200 2.44 -33.11 -20.32
C ILE A 200 2.98 -34.42 -20.89
N VAL A 201 3.90 -35.08 -20.17
CA VAL A 201 4.49 -36.35 -20.61
C VAL A 201 3.44 -37.46 -20.67
N LYS A 202 2.51 -37.52 -19.70
CA LYS A 202 1.40 -38.49 -19.71
C LYS A 202 0.48 -38.29 -20.93
N GLU A 203 0.14 -37.06 -21.26
CA GLU A 203 -0.77 -36.80 -22.38
C GLU A 203 -0.11 -37.11 -23.74
N GLU A 204 1.16 -36.75 -23.92
CA GLU A 204 1.90 -37.14 -25.14
C GLU A 204 2.06 -38.66 -25.25
N LYS A 205 2.32 -39.37 -24.14
CA LYS A 205 2.33 -40.83 -24.14
C LYS A 205 0.98 -41.41 -24.60
N ARG A 206 -0.14 -40.92 -24.07
CA ARG A 206 -1.48 -41.36 -24.48
C ARG A 206 -1.75 -41.09 -25.95
N LYS A 207 -1.32 -39.94 -26.46
CA LYS A 207 -1.46 -39.57 -27.88
C LYS A 207 -0.65 -40.52 -28.77
N MET A 208 0.59 -40.84 -28.37
CA MET A 208 1.45 -41.78 -29.09
C MET A 208 0.86 -43.19 -29.12
N GLU A 209 0.31 -43.66 -28.00
CA GLU A 209 -0.37 -44.97 -27.91
C GLU A 209 -1.58 -45.04 -28.84
N ARG A 210 -2.44 -44.00 -28.85
CA ARG A 210 -3.60 -43.90 -29.75
C ARG A 210 -3.18 -43.92 -31.22
N GLU A 211 -2.13 -43.17 -31.58
CA GLU A 211 -1.63 -43.14 -32.95
C GLU A 211 -1.08 -44.51 -33.38
N LEU A 212 -0.33 -45.19 -32.51
CA LEU A 212 0.21 -46.51 -32.78
C LEU A 212 -0.92 -47.53 -32.99
N GLU A 213 -1.95 -47.50 -32.15
CA GLU A 213 -3.12 -48.37 -32.28
C GLU A 213 -3.86 -48.11 -33.60
N GLU A 214 -4.05 -46.85 -33.99
CA GLU A 214 -4.66 -46.51 -35.28
C GLU A 214 -3.82 -46.97 -36.47
N ARG A 215 -2.49 -46.80 -36.42
CA ARG A 215 -1.58 -47.31 -37.45
C ARG A 215 -1.71 -48.82 -37.59
N MET A 216 -1.76 -49.55 -36.48
CA MET A 216 -1.94 -51.00 -36.48
C MET A 216 -3.31 -51.40 -37.07
N LYS A 217 -4.39 -50.68 -36.74
CA LYS A 217 -5.72 -50.89 -37.36
C LYS A 217 -5.74 -50.61 -38.86
N ARG A 218 -4.94 -49.66 -39.35
CA ARG A 218 -4.86 -49.35 -40.79
C ARG A 218 -4.03 -50.36 -41.58
N LYS A 219 -3.11 -51.10 -40.94
CA LYS A 219 -2.29 -52.13 -41.60
C LYS A 219 -3.10 -53.32 -42.11
N THR A 220 -4.30 -53.58 -41.60
CA THR A 220 -5.14 -54.65 -42.13
C THR A 220 -6.12 -54.16 -43.19
N ASN A 221 -6.11 -52.87 -43.51
CA ASN A 221 -7.04 -52.27 -44.46
C ASN A 221 -6.46 -52.25 -45.88
N LEU A 222 -7.31 -52.53 -46.85
CA LEU A 222 -7.08 -52.37 -48.28
C LEU A 222 -8.15 -51.44 -48.86
N ILE A 223 -7.78 -50.55 -49.77
CA ILE A 223 -8.74 -49.63 -50.41
C ILE A 223 -8.84 -49.97 -51.89
N ILE A 224 -10.06 -50.23 -52.35
CA ILE A 224 -10.40 -50.45 -53.75
C ILE A 224 -11.06 -49.18 -54.29
N PHE A 225 -10.51 -48.65 -55.37
CA PHE A 225 -11.09 -47.52 -56.10
C PHE A 225 -11.87 -48.01 -57.31
N SER A 226 -12.84 -47.20 -57.75
CA SER A 226 -13.58 -47.41 -59.00
C SER A 226 -14.43 -48.69 -59.07
N LEU A 227 -14.71 -49.34 -57.94
CA LEU A 227 -15.72 -50.40 -57.90
C LEU A 227 -17.10 -49.77 -58.08
N GLU A 228 -17.87 -50.26 -59.07
CA GLU A 228 -19.21 -49.77 -59.35
C GLU A 228 -20.07 -49.80 -58.08
N GLU A 229 -20.75 -48.68 -57.83
CA GLU A 229 -21.55 -48.48 -56.63
C GLU A 229 -23.03 -48.54 -56.98
N ASP A 230 -23.78 -49.34 -56.24
CA ASP A 230 -25.25 -49.27 -56.26
C ASP A 230 -25.73 -48.25 -55.23
N THR A 231 -26.42 -47.22 -55.72
CA THR A 231 -26.92 -46.11 -54.90
C THR A 231 -28.40 -46.23 -54.57
N THR A 232 -29.07 -47.31 -54.98
CA THR A 232 -30.53 -47.47 -54.84
C THR A 232 -30.96 -47.69 -53.39
N GLU A 233 -30.37 -48.69 -52.71
CA GLU A 233 -30.67 -49.04 -51.33
C GLU A 233 -29.40 -49.49 -50.59
N LYS A 234 -29.29 -49.14 -49.30
CA LYS A 234 -28.08 -49.38 -48.50
C LYS A 234 -27.70 -50.86 -48.39
N GLU A 235 -28.68 -51.74 -48.22
CA GLU A 235 -28.42 -53.20 -48.12
C GLU A 235 -28.17 -53.82 -49.49
N ALA A 236 -28.90 -53.40 -50.53
CA ALA A 236 -28.64 -53.82 -51.90
C ALA A 236 -27.22 -53.45 -52.36
N GLY A 237 -26.77 -52.23 -52.05
CA GLY A 237 -25.41 -51.78 -52.36
C GLY A 237 -24.32 -52.57 -51.65
N LYS A 238 -24.50 -52.90 -50.36
CA LYS A 238 -23.56 -53.78 -49.65
C LYS A 238 -23.47 -55.17 -50.29
N LYS A 239 -24.61 -55.75 -50.69
CA LYS A 239 -24.64 -57.06 -51.32
C LYS A 239 -23.88 -57.04 -52.66
N LYS A 240 -24.12 -56.02 -53.49
CA LYS A 240 -23.41 -55.84 -54.77
C LYS A 240 -21.91 -55.61 -54.56
N ASP A 241 -21.54 -54.84 -53.54
CA ASP A 241 -20.14 -54.64 -53.16
C ASP A 241 -19.47 -55.97 -52.78
N LEU A 242 -20.14 -56.81 -51.99
CA LEU A 242 -19.64 -58.13 -51.59
C LEU A 242 -19.49 -59.06 -52.79
N GLU A 243 -20.48 -59.11 -53.69
CA GLU A 243 -20.41 -59.89 -54.93
C GLU A 243 -19.22 -59.44 -55.80
N GLY A 244 -19.07 -58.12 -56.01
CA GLY A 244 -17.94 -57.58 -56.76
C GLY A 244 -16.58 -57.83 -56.11
N ILE A 245 -16.50 -57.81 -54.78
CA ILE A 245 -15.29 -58.22 -54.06
C ILE A 245 -15.01 -59.72 -54.28
N GLU A 246 -16.01 -60.58 -54.17
CA GLU A 246 -15.81 -62.03 -54.36
C GLU A 246 -15.35 -62.37 -55.77
N ASP A 247 -15.84 -61.66 -56.78
CA ASP A 247 -15.40 -61.81 -58.17
C ASP A 247 -13.93 -61.39 -58.34
N ILE A 248 -13.55 -60.22 -57.79
CA ILE A 248 -12.16 -59.75 -57.81
C ILE A 248 -11.25 -60.75 -57.09
N LEU A 249 -11.64 -61.21 -55.89
CA LEU A 249 -10.85 -62.17 -55.10
C LEU A 249 -10.68 -63.51 -55.80
N ARG A 250 -11.73 -63.97 -56.51
CA ARG A 250 -11.70 -65.20 -57.32
C ARG A 250 -10.75 -65.06 -58.51
N GLU A 251 -10.79 -63.92 -59.19
CA GLU A 251 -9.91 -63.63 -60.34
C GLU A 251 -8.43 -63.63 -59.93
N ILE A 252 -8.11 -63.02 -58.79
CA ILE A 252 -6.73 -63.01 -58.26
C ILE A 252 -6.33 -64.30 -57.51
N LYS A 253 -7.24 -65.29 -57.41
CA LYS A 253 -7.01 -66.61 -56.80
C LYS A 253 -6.56 -66.53 -55.32
N VAL A 254 -7.22 -65.68 -54.54
CA VAL A 254 -6.92 -65.48 -53.12
C VAL A 254 -7.97 -66.18 -52.25
N SER A 255 -7.54 -66.93 -51.22
CA SER A 255 -8.43 -67.78 -50.41
C SER A 255 -9.04 -67.07 -49.20
N HIS A 256 -8.38 -66.03 -48.65
CA HIS A 256 -8.89 -65.31 -47.48
C HIS A 256 -9.91 -64.24 -47.84
N LYS A 257 -11.01 -64.22 -47.08
CA LYS A 257 -12.07 -63.20 -47.19
C LYS A 257 -11.81 -62.05 -46.22
N PRO A 258 -12.18 -60.81 -46.58
CA PRO A 258 -12.16 -59.69 -45.65
C PRO A 258 -13.20 -59.90 -44.53
N ILE A 259 -12.86 -59.44 -43.32
CA ILE A 259 -13.74 -59.44 -42.14
C ILE A 259 -14.81 -58.35 -42.26
N ASP A 260 -14.40 -57.15 -42.68
CA ASP A 260 -15.28 -55.99 -42.79
C ASP A 260 -15.13 -55.35 -44.17
N THR A 261 -16.24 -54.90 -44.73
CA THR A 261 -16.31 -54.25 -46.04
C THR A 261 -17.18 -53.02 -45.91
N ARG A 262 -16.60 -51.84 -46.22
CA ARG A 262 -17.29 -50.57 -46.01
C ARG A 262 -16.81 -49.49 -46.97
N ARG A 263 -17.74 -48.82 -47.65
CA ARG A 263 -17.41 -47.62 -48.44
C ARG A 263 -17.02 -46.45 -47.54
N LEU A 264 -15.96 -45.74 -47.94
CA LEU A 264 -15.45 -44.56 -47.27
C LEU A 264 -16.22 -43.32 -47.73
N GLY A 265 -16.68 -42.52 -46.76
CA GLY A 265 -17.46 -41.30 -47.01
C GLY A 265 -18.97 -41.51 -46.97
N ASN A 266 -19.72 -40.41 -46.93
CA ASN A 266 -21.17 -40.42 -46.90
C ASN A 266 -21.75 -40.68 -48.30
N LEU A 267 -22.94 -41.28 -48.37
CA LEU A 267 -23.67 -41.42 -49.63
C LEU A 267 -23.91 -40.02 -50.23
N PRO A 268 -23.64 -39.81 -51.53
CA PRO A 268 -23.93 -38.54 -52.17
C PRO A 268 -25.43 -38.27 -52.09
N THR A 269 -25.81 -37.06 -51.66
CA THR A 269 -27.20 -36.62 -51.71
C THR A 269 -27.63 -36.39 -53.17
N LYS A 270 -28.93 -36.49 -53.48
CA LYS A 270 -29.45 -36.31 -54.85
C LYS A 270 -28.93 -35.05 -55.55
N ASN A 271 -28.74 -33.97 -54.79
CA ASN A 271 -28.19 -32.71 -55.28
C ASN A 271 -26.68 -32.78 -55.62
N GLN A 272 -25.90 -33.59 -54.91
CA GLN A 272 -24.47 -33.81 -55.18
C GLN A 272 -24.24 -34.78 -56.35
N ALA A 273 -25.13 -35.76 -56.52
CA ALA A 273 -25.07 -36.71 -57.64
C ALA A 273 -25.19 -35.99 -58.99
N ALA A 274 -26.09 -35.02 -59.11
CA ALA A 274 -26.29 -34.24 -60.34
C ALA A 274 -25.08 -33.34 -60.70
N VAL A 275 -24.34 -32.84 -59.72
CA VAL A 275 -23.16 -31.99 -59.94
C VAL A 275 -21.95 -32.82 -60.39
N ILE A 276 -21.84 -34.07 -59.95
CA ILE A 276 -20.73 -34.97 -60.34
C ILE A 276 -20.85 -35.42 -61.80
N GLU A 277 -22.07 -35.60 -62.32
CA GLU A 277 -22.30 -36.04 -63.71
C GLU A 277 -21.87 -35.01 -64.76
N MET A 278 -21.81 -33.71 -64.43
CA MET A 278 -21.58 -32.65 -65.43
C MET A 278 -20.12 -32.33 -65.76
N GLY A 279 -19.11 -33.01 -65.17
CA GLY A 279 -17.72 -32.62 -65.48
C GLY A 279 -16.59 -33.63 -65.30
N LYS A 280 -16.74 -34.68 -64.50
CA LYS A 280 -15.69 -35.71 -64.29
C LYS A 280 -16.41 -37.02 -63.99
N GLY A 281 -16.26 -38.03 -64.87
CA GLY A 281 -17.04 -39.27 -64.87
C GLY A 281 -17.33 -39.90 -63.48
N LYS A 282 -18.42 -40.65 -63.39
CA LYS A 282 -19.02 -41.23 -62.17
C LYS A 282 -17.97 -41.66 -61.14
N ARG A 283 -17.69 -40.80 -60.16
CA ARG A 283 -16.74 -41.08 -59.07
C ARG A 283 -17.43 -41.95 -58.02
N THR A 284 -17.05 -43.21 -57.94
CA THR A 284 -17.55 -44.11 -56.89
C THR A 284 -16.75 -43.91 -55.60
N ARG A 285 -17.41 -44.13 -54.46
CA ARG A 285 -16.73 -44.03 -53.15
C ARG A 285 -15.73 -45.17 -53.00
N PRO A 286 -14.52 -44.93 -52.47
CA PRO A 286 -13.55 -45.99 -52.25
C PRO A 286 -14.11 -47.04 -51.29
N LEU A 287 -13.89 -48.31 -51.60
CA LEU A 287 -14.32 -49.43 -50.76
C LEU A 287 -13.14 -49.87 -49.89
N ARG A 288 -13.31 -49.80 -48.56
CA ARG A 288 -12.34 -50.32 -47.59
C ARG A 288 -12.66 -51.77 -47.28
N LEU A 289 -11.68 -52.64 -47.47
CA LEU A 289 -11.68 -54.02 -47.00
C LEU A 289 -10.78 -54.13 -45.77
N THR A 290 -11.23 -54.81 -44.73
CA THR A 290 -10.45 -55.08 -43.52
C THR A 290 -10.16 -56.58 -43.45
N PHE A 291 -8.89 -56.98 -43.42
CA PHE A 291 -8.49 -58.39 -43.31
C PHE A 291 -8.22 -58.80 -41.86
N ALA A 292 -8.21 -60.11 -41.59
CA ALA A 292 -7.89 -60.67 -40.27
C ALA A 292 -6.44 -60.43 -39.85
N SER A 293 -5.54 -60.34 -40.83
CA SER A 293 -4.12 -60.13 -40.60
C SER A 293 -3.51 -59.30 -41.72
N GLU A 294 -2.38 -58.65 -41.41
CA GLU A 294 -1.59 -57.91 -42.39
C GLU A 294 -1.06 -58.84 -43.51
N ALA A 295 -0.67 -60.07 -43.15
CA ALA A 295 -0.21 -61.07 -44.10
C ALA A 295 -1.28 -61.40 -45.16
N ALA A 296 -2.55 -61.52 -44.75
CA ALA A 296 -3.67 -61.72 -45.67
C ALA A 296 -3.83 -60.52 -46.62
N ARG A 297 -3.85 -59.29 -46.11
CA ARG A 297 -3.87 -58.07 -46.96
C ARG A 297 -2.74 -58.09 -47.99
N ASP A 298 -1.52 -58.38 -47.56
CA ASP A 298 -0.32 -58.33 -48.42
C ASP A 298 -0.29 -59.43 -49.46
N GLU A 299 -0.79 -60.62 -49.13
CA GLU A 299 -1.00 -61.67 -50.11
C GLU A 299 -2.03 -61.28 -51.15
N THR A 300 -3.15 -60.66 -50.76
CA THR A 300 -4.15 -60.12 -51.69
C THR A 300 -3.52 -59.13 -52.68
N LEU A 301 -2.76 -58.15 -52.15
CA LEU A 301 -2.06 -57.16 -52.95
C LEU A 301 -1.04 -57.79 -53.91
N ARG A 302 -0.22 -58.71 -53.42
CA ARG A 302 0.79 -59.41 -54.24
C ARG A 302 0.15 -60.25 -55.33
N SER A 303 -0.95 -60.93 -55.04
CA SER A 303 -1.68 -61.72 -56.03
C SER A 303 -2.33 -60.83 -57.09
N PHE A 304 -2.93 -59.70 -56.70
CA PHE A 304 -3.44 -58.70 -57.66
C PHE A 304 -2.35 -58.19 -58.62
N HIS A 305 -1.16 -57.86 -58.10
CA HIS A 305 -0.03 -57.46 -58.94
C HIS A 305 0.50 -58.57 -59.86
N ARG A 306 0.35 -59.84 -59.48
CA ARG A 306 0.73 -60.99 -60.31
C ARG A 306 -0.25 -61.21 -61.46
N THR A 307 -1.56 -61.07 -61.22
CA THR A 307 -2.59 -61.28 -62.26
C THR A 307 -2.58 -60.17 -63.33
N ARG A 308 -2.10 -58.97 -63.01
CA ARG A 308 -2.07 -57.83 -63.93
C ARG A 308 -0.83 -57.79 -64.85
N LYS A 309 0.19 -58.62 -64.56
CA LYS A 309 1.38 -58.77 -65.43
C LYS A 309 1.11 -59.79 -66.51
#